data_AF-A0A9X9HUS6-F1
#
_entry.id   AF-A0A9X9HUS6-F1
#
_cell.length_a   1.000
_cell.length_b   1.000
_cell.length_c   1.000
_cell.angle_alpha   90.00
_cell.angle_beta   90.00
_cell.angle_gamma   90.00
#
_symmetry.space_group_name_H-M   'P 1'
#
loop_
_entity.id
_entity.type
_entity.pdbx_description
1 polymer ?
#
loop_
_entity_poly.entity_id
_entity_poly.type
_entity_poly.pdbx_seq_one_letter_code
_entity_poly.pdbx_strand_id
1 'polypeptide(L)'
;MLEAFVLGFWIIWSSDREVYPLSESLWFTLIAVILRQLTAFDLPIIDTYWMIFNGIIWAFAGLIFAIVGRIDSNFIISCVLAMMAGIGYFQLLQHLPDWLGKFLA
;
A
#
# COMPACT_ATOMS: atom_id res chain seq x y z
N MET A 1 0.34 -10.18 -3.62
CA MET A 1 -1.02 -10.53 -3.12
C MET A 1 -1.13 -10.39 -1.60
N LEU A 2 -0.19 -10.93 -0.81
CA LEU A 2 -0.19 -10.78 0.66
C LEU A 2 -0.22 -9.31 1.14
N GLU A 3 0.56 -8.44 0.51
CA GLU A 3 0.58 -7.00 0.84
C GLU A 3 -0.78 -6.31 0.65
N ALA A 4 -1.53 -6.67 -0.40
CA ALA A 4 -2.86 -6.12 -0.65
C ALA A 4 -3.87 -6.55 0.44
N PHE A 5 -3.74 -7.79 0.92
CA PHE A 5 -4.51 -8.29 2.05
C PHE A 5 -4.17 -7.53 3.35
N VAL A 6 -2.88 -7.30 3.62
CA VAL A 6 -2.43 -6.52 4.77
C VAL A 6 -2.99 -5.09 4.72
N LEU A 7 -2.99 -4.45 3.55
CA LEU A 7 -3.58 -3.12 3.37
C LEU A 7 -5.09 -3.11 3.67
N GLY A 8 -5.83 -4.09 3.13
CA GLY A 8 -7.27 -4.22 3.38
C GLY A 8 -7.59 -4.46 4.86
N PHE A 9 -6.83 -5.33 5.53
CA PHE A 9 -6.95 -5.55 6.96
C PHE A 9 -6.66 -4.27 7.76
N TRP A 10 -5.61 -3.53 7.38
CA TRP A 10 -5.23 -2.29 8.06
C TRP A 10 -6.34 -1.25 8.02
N ILE A 11 -7.01 -1.10 6.88
CA ILE A 11 -8.13 -0.16 6.70
C ILE A 11 -9.32 -0.51 7.60
N ILE A 12 -9.62 -1.80 7.75
CA ILE A 12 -10.69 -2.25 8.66
C ILE A 12 -10.26 -2.03 10.10
N TRP A 13 -8.99 -2.32 10.43
CA TRP A 13 -8.44 -2.11 11.76
C TRP A 13 -8.41 -0.63 12.16
N SER A 14 -8.30 0.27 11.18
CA SER A 14 -8.27 1.72 11.37
C SER A 14 -9.66 2.37 11.42
N SER A 15 -10.77 1.62 11.30
CA SER A 15 -12.12 2.19 11.18
C SER A 15 -12.60 2.94 12.43
N ASP A 16 -12.17 2.50 13.61
CA ASP A 16 -12.57 3.08 14.91
C ASP A 16 -11.48 3.94 15.55
N ARG A 17 -10.43 4.32 14.80
CA ARG A 17 -9.28 5.04 15.33
C ARG A 17 -8.91 6.27 14.52
N GLU A 18 -8.25 7.21 15.19
CA GLU A 18 -7.58 8.32 14.51
C GLU A 18 -6.49 7.79 13.60
N VAL A 19 -6.71 7.97 12.29
CA VAL A 19 -5.77 7.55 11.26
C VAL A 19 -4.76 8.65 11.04
N TYR A 20 -3.47 8.32 11.14
CA TYR A 20 -2.38 9.23 10.79
C TYR A 20 -1.84 8.84 9.40
N PRO A 21 -2.33 9.43 8.29
CA PRO A 21 -2.17 8.85 6.96
C PRO A 21 -0.72 8.71 6.52
N LEU A 22 0.11 9.68 6.91
CA LEU A 22 1.50 9.79 6.50
C LEU A 22 2.39 8.78 7.24
N SER A 23 2.16 8.57 8.54
CA SER A 23 2.92 7.59 9.32
C SER A 23 2.43 6.16 9.09
N GLU A 24 1.12 5.93 8.98
CA GLU A 24 0.57 4.58 8.77
C GLU A 24 0.92 4.04 7.39
N SER A 25 0.91 4.88 6.35
CA SER A 25 1.39 4.50 5.03
C SER A 25 2.87 4.15 5.01
N LEU A 26 3.71 4.88 5.77
CA LEU A 26 5.14 4.54 5.91
C LEU A 26 5.30 3.17 6.56
N TRP A 27 4.62 2.92 7.68
CA TRP A 27 4.65 1.63 8.36
C TRP A 27 4.15 0.49 7.47
N PHE A 28 3.06 0.71 6.75
CA PHE A 28 2.56 -0.24 5.77
C PHE A 28 3.60 -0.55 4.70
N THR A 29 4.27 0.47 4.17
CA THR A 29 5.26 0.31 3.09
C THR A 29 6.50 -0.45 3.58
N LEU A 30 6.96 -0.18 4.81
CA LEU A 30 8.05 -0.94 5.43
C LEU A 30 7.68 -2.41 5.59
N ILE A 31 6.47 -2.70 6.08
CA ILE A 31 5.97 -4.07 6.21
C ILE A 31 5.84 -4.73 4.83
N ALA A 32 5.34 -4.01 3.83
CA ALA A 32 5.21 -4.51 2.47
C ALA A 32 6.57 -4.89 1.87
N VAL A 33 7.60 -4.06 2.05
CA VAL A 33 8.98 -4.37 1.65
C VAL A 33 9.46 -5.65 2.34
N ILE A 34 9.33 -5.76 3.66
CA ILE A 34 9.78 -6.93 4.42
C ILE A 34 9.06 -8.20 3.95
N LEU A 35 7.73 -8.14 3.82
CA LEU A 35 6.92 -9.27 3.34
C LEU A 35 7.35 -9.71 1.95
N ARG A 36 7.64 -8.77 1.06
CA ARG A 36 8.11 -9.10 -0.28
C ARG A 36 9.42 -9.85 -0.26
N GLN A 37 10.37 -9.41 0.55
CA GLN A 37 11.67 -10.09 0.67
C GLN A 37 11.56 -11.46 1.32
N LEU A 38 10.69 -11.58 2.33
CA LEU A 38 10.39 -12.88 2.91
C LEU A 38 9.77 -13.84 1.88
N THR A 39 8.92 -13.34 0.98
CA THR A 39 8.32 -14.17 -0.09
C THR A 39 9.29 -14.49 -1.22
N ALA A 40 10.23 -13.58 -1.52
CA ALA A 40 11.22 -13.75 -2.59
C ALA A 40 12.45 -14.55 -2.14
N PHE A 41 12.65 -14.71 -0.83
CA PHE A 41 13.87 -15.26 -0.22
C PHE A 41 15.15 -14.61 -0.76
N ASP A 42 15.08 -13.30 -1.04
CA ASP A 42 16.17 -12.52 -1.60
C ASP A 42 16.30 -11.17 -0.86
N LEU A 43 17.49 -10.58 -0.92
CA LEU A 43 17.74 -9.26 -0.34
C LEU A 43 17.42 -8.16 -1.36
N PRO A 44 16.82 -7.03 -0.92
CA PRO A 44 16.59 -5.91 -1.81
C PRO A 44 17.92 -5.36 -2.32
N ILE A 45 18.05 -5.23 -3.63
CA ILE A 45 19.01 -4.30 -4.22
C ILE A 45 18.38 -2.91 -4.11
N ILE A 46 18.98 -2.06 -3.28
CA ILE A 46 18.52 -0.69 -3.07
C ILE A 46 19.08 0.18 -4.20
N ASP A 47 18.31 0.33 -5.27
CA ASP A 47 18.62 1.19 -6.41
C ASP A 47 17.58 2.32 -6.58
N THR A 48 17.77 3.18 -7.59
CA THR A 48 16.85 4.28 -7.88
C THR A 48 15.45 3.76 -8.25
N TYR A 49 15.37 2.63 -8.96
CA TYR A 49 14.11 1.99 -9.29
C TYR A 49 13.36 1.57 -8.01
N TRP A 50 14.03 0.88 -7.08
CA TRP A 50 13.48 0.44 -5.80
C TRP A 50 12.96 1.62 -4.99
N MET A 51 13.70 2.73 -4.93
CA MET A 51 13.28 3.92 -4.20
C MET A 51 12.00 4.53 -4.79
N ILE A 52 11.93 4.70 -6.11
CA ILE A 52 10.74 5.28 -6.77
C ILE A 52 9.55 4.32 -6.65
N PHE A 53 9.79 3.03 -6.87
CA PHE A 53 8.78 1.98 -6.77
C PHE A 53 8.11 1.99 -5.39
N ASN A 54 8.89 1.96 -4.31
CA ASN A 54 8.34 1.99 -2.95
C ASN A 54 7.76 3.36 -2.59
N GLY A 55 8.30 4.45 -3.14
CA GLY A 55 7.75 5.79 -2.99
C GLY A 55 6.34 5.93 -3.58
N ILE A 56 6.07 5.33 -4.75
CA ILE A 56 4.74 5.35 -5.37
C ILE A 56 3.75 4.51 -4.56
N ILE A 57 4.17 3.34 -4.07
CA ILE A 57 3.37 2.51 -3.16
C ILE A 57 3.02 3.28 -1.89
N TRP A 58 4.00 3.95 -1.31
CA TRP A 58 3.80 4.76 -0.12
C TRP A 58 2.80 5.88 -0.36
N ALA A 59 2.94 6.62 -1.46
CA ALA A 59 2.02 7.69 -1.85
C ALA A 59 0.59 7.15 -2.05
N PHE A 60 0.44 5.99 -2.69
CA PHE A 60 -0.86 5.34 -2.86
C PHE A 60 -1.48 4.96 -1.50
N ALA A 61 -0.73 4.29 -0.63
CA ALA A 61 -1.21 3.91 0.70
C ALA A 61 -1.59 5.15 1.53
N GLY A 62 -0.79 6.22 1.46
CA GLY A 62 -1.07 7.49 2.15
C GLY A 62 -2.35 8.15 1.66
N LEU A 63 -2.62 8.12 0.35
CA LEU A 63 -3.87 8.61 -0.23
C LEU A 63 -5.06 7.80 0.28
N ILE A 64 -4.96 6.47 0.31
CA ILE A 64 -6.04 5.61 0.83
C ILE A 64 -6.30 5.90 2.30
N PHE A 65 -5.27 5.98 3.15
CA PHE A 65 -5.46 6.29 4.57
C PHE A 65 -6.00 7.71 4.79
N ALA A 66 -5.66 8.67 3.93
CA ALA A 66 -6.23 10.01 3.98
C ALA A 66 -7.72 10.05 3.63
N ILE A 67 -8.16 9.17 2.72
CA ILE A 67 -9.60 9.00 2.43
C ILE A 67 -10.30 8.34 3.62
N VAL A 68 -9.73 7.27 4.15
CA VAL A 68 -10.31 6.53 5.29
C VAL A 68 -10.46 7.44 6.51
N GLY A 69 -9.45 8.24 6.84
CA GLY A 69 -9.50 9.18 7.97
C GLY A 69 -10.44 10.38 7.80
N ARG A 70 -11.06 10.56 6.62
CA ARG A 70 -12.02 11.66 6.36
C ARG A 70 -13.47 11.20 6.26
N ILE A 71 -13.70 9.91 6.07
CA ILE A 71 -15.05 9.35 5.93
C ILE A 71 -15.47 8.83 7.29
N ASP A 72 -16.61 9.32 7.78
CA ASP A 72 -17.27 8.78 8.97
C ASP A 72 -17.72 7.34 8.65
N SER A 73 -16.90 6.36 9.01
CA SER A 73 -16.98 5.03 8.44
C SER A 73 -17.82 4.10 9.32
N ASN A 74 -19.01 3.73 8.84
CA ASN A 74 -19.66 2.50 9.29
C ASN A 74 -18.86 1.30 8.79
N PHE A 75 -18.81 0.21 9.56
CA PHE A 75 -18.03 -1.00 9.24
C PHE A 75 -18.17 -1.49 7.78
N ILE A 76 -19.37 -1.40 7.21
CA ILE A 76 -19.65 -1.77 5.80
C ILE A 76 -18.85 -0.88 4.82
N ILE A 77 -18.77 0.43 5.07
CA ILE A 77 -18.01 1.37 4.24
C ILE A 77 -16.52 1.05 4.33
N SER A 78 -16.00 0.74 5.53
CA SER A 78 -14.61 0.33 5.72
C SER A 78 -14.28 -0.96 4.95
N CYS A 79 -15.20 -1.93 4.93
CA CYS A 79 -15.07 -3.16 4.13
C CYS A 79 -15.03 -2.89 2.61
N VAL A 80 -15.88 -1.98 2.10
CA VAL A 80 -15.87 -1.60 0.68
C VAL A 80 -14.58 -0.85 0.33
N LEU A 81 -14.13 0.07 1.18
CA LEU A 81 -12.86 0.79 1.00
C LEU A 81 -11.67 -0.17 1.03
N ALA A 82 -11.66 -1.13 1.96
CA ALA A 82 -10.63 -2.16 2.03
C ALA A 82 -10.56 -3.01 0.75
N MET A 83 -11.71 -3.39 0.21
CA MET A 83 -11.79 -4.12 -1.06
C MET A 83 -11.25 -3.30 -2.22
N MET A 84 -11.73 -2.06 -2.37
CA MET A 84 -11.28 -1.15 -3.43
C MET A 84 -9.78 -0.86 -3.35
N ALA A 85 -9.27 -0.64 -2.15
CA ALA A 85 -7.87 -0.37 -1.91
C ALA A 85 -7.00 -1.60 -2.19
N GLY A 86 -7.46 -2.81 -1.80
CA GLY A 86 -6.78 -4.05 -2.12
C GLY A 86 -6.71 -4.32 -3.63
N ILE A 87 -7.80 -4.08 -4.36
CA ILE A 87 -7.84 -4.20 -5.83
C ILE A 87 -6.91 -3.18 -6.48
N GLY A 88 -6.99 -1.91 -6.06
CA GLY A 88 -6.15 -0.84 -6.58
C GLY A 88 -4.66 -1.10 -6.33
N TYR A 89 -4.32 -1.57 -5.14
CA TYR A 89 -2.95 -1.96 -4.79
C TYR A 89 -2.44 -3.12 -5.66
N PHE A 90 -3.29 -4.12 -5.91
CA PHE A 90 -2.93 -5.24 -6.77
C PHE A 90 -2.68 -4.81 -8.22
N GLN A 91 -3.57 -3.98 -8.78
CA GLN A 91 -3.39 -3.42 -10.11
C GLN A 91 -2.12 -2.59 -10.22
N LEU A 92 -1.83 -1.78 -9.20
CA LEU A 92 -0.62 -0.98 -9.11
C LEU A 92 0.61 -1.90 -9.14
N LEU A 93 0.69 -2.91 -8.27
CA LEU A 93 1.83 -3.83 -8.27
C LEU A 93 2.09 -4.55 -9.60
N GLN A 94 1.04 -4.84 -10.37
CA GLN A 94 1.19 -5.51 -11.66
C GLN A 94 1.73 -4.59 -12.76
N HIS A 95 1.28 -3.34 -12.82
CA HIS A 95 1.61 -2.43 -13.92
C HIS A 95 2.77 -1.48 -13.60
N LEU A 96 3.04 -1.25 -12.31
CA LEU A 96 4.08 -0.33 -11.85
C LEU A 96 5.49 -0.69 -12.37
N PRO A 97 5.91 -1.97 -12.45
CA PRO A 97 7.20 -2.34 -13.03
C PRO A 97 7.33 -1.94 -14.51
N ASP A 98 6.29 -2.18 -15.31
CA ASP A 98 6.28 -1.84 -16.74
C ASP A 98 6.31 -0.33 -16.96
N TRP A 99 5.59 0.43 -16.13
CA TRP A 99 5.58 1.89 -16.20
C TRP A 99 6.93 2.48 -15.82
N LEU A 100 7.54 2.00 -14.73
CA LEU A 100 8.87 2.45 -14.30
C LEU A 100 9.95 2.04 -15.29
N GLY A 101 9.88 0.83 -15.83
CA GLY A 101 10.80 0.35 -16.86
C GLY A 101 10.80 1.22 -18.12
N LYS A 102 9.64 1.75 -18.52
CA LYS A 102 9.53 2.70 -19.64
C LYS A 102 10.00 4.12 -19.30
N PHE A 103 9.85 4.55 -18.05
CA PHE A 103 10.24 5.88 -17.60
C PHE A 103 11.73 6.03 -17.32
N LEU A 104 12.41 4.93 -16.97
CA LEU A 104 13.82 4.88 -16.60
C LEU A 104 14.72 4.33 -17.72
N ALA A 105 14.15 3.91 -18.86
CA ALA A 105 14.86 3.51 -20.08
C ALA A 105 15.06 4.69 -21.02
#